data_AF-B9FXM5-F1
#
_entry.id   AF-B9FXM5-F1
#
_cell.length_a   1.000
_cell.length_b   1.000
_cell.length_c   1.000
_cell.angle_alpha   90.00
_cell.angle_beta   90.00
_cell.angle_gamma   90.00
#
_symmetry.space_group_name_H-M   'P 1'
#
loop_
_entity.id
_entity.type
_entity.pdbx_description
1 polymer ?
#
loop_
_entity_poly.entity_id
_entity_poly.type
_entity_poly.pdbx_seq_one_letter_code
_entity_poly.pdbx_strand_id
1 'polypeptide(L)'
;MSSSTAAILALVIILLPPITLAGDLHGFRATLTRIHELSPGKYSEAVRRDSHRIAFLSDATAAGKATTTNSSVSFQALLENGVGGYNMNISVGTPLLTFSVVADTGSDLIWTQCAPCTKCFQQPAPPFQPASSSTFSKLPCTSSFCQFLPNSIRTCNATGCVYNYKYGSGYTAGYLATETLKVGDASFPSVAFGCSTENGLGQLDLGVGRFSYCLRSGSAAGASPILFGSLANLTDGNVQSTPFVNNPAVHPSYYYVNLTGITVGETDLPVTTSTFGFTQNGLGGGTIVDSGTTLTYLAKDGYEMVKQAFLSQTADVTTVNGTRGLDLCFKSTGGGGGGIAVPSLVLRFDGGAEYAVPTYFAGVETDSQGSVTVACLMMLPAKGDQPMSVIGNVMQMDMHLLYDLDGGIFSFAPADCAKV
;
A
#
# COMPACT_ATOMS: atom_id res chain seq x y z
N MET A 1 27.20 47.78 51.05
CA MET A 1 28.53 47.84 50.41
C MET A 1 28.80 46.49 49.73
N SER A 2 29.21 46.54 48.46
CA SER A 2 29.66 45.48 47.52
C SER A 2 28.76 44.23 47.35
N SER A 3 28.03 44.05 46.22
CA SER A 3 28.51 43.72 44.87
C SER A 3 29.31 42.41 44.79
N SER A 4 28.70 41.37 44.23
CA SER A 4 29.29 40.64 43.10
C SER A 4 28.25 39.83 42.34
N THR A 5 28.13 40.18 41.06
CA THR A 5 27.39 39.57 39.96
C THR A 5 27.99 38.23 39.53
N ALA A 6 27.15 37.23 39.31
CA ALA A 6 27.38 36.18 38.31
C ALA A 6 26.02 35.73 37.75
N ALA A 7 25.78 36.10 36.50
CA ALA A 7 24.67 35.64 35.69
C ALA A 7 24.92 34.18 35.23
N ILE A 8 23.85 33.46 34.88
CA ILE A 8 23.60 32.84 33.55
C ILE A 8 22.59 31.69 33.71
N LEU A 9 21.39 31.94 33.18
CA LEU A 9 20.60 31.08 32.28
C LEU A 9 20.87 29.56 32.33
N ALA A 10 19.91 28.77 32.84
CA ALA A 10 19.78 27.34 32.51
C ALA A 10 18.28 26.99 32.48
N LEU A 11 17.64 27.14 31.33
CA LEU A 11 17.44 26.13 30.28
C LEU A 11 16.02 25.54 30.40
N VAL A 12 15.10 26.18 29.68
CA VAL A 12 13.78 25.62 29.36
C VAL A 12 14.03 24.36 28.53
N ILE A 13 13.79 23.19 29.11
CA ILE A 13 13.77 21.92 28.37
C ILE A 13 12.47 21.93 27.55
N ILE A 14 12.56 22.46 26.34
CA ILE A 14 11.54 22.28 25.31
C ILE A 14 11.55 20.80 24.94
N LEU A 15 10.40 20.15 25.12
CA LEU A 15 10.06 18.84 24.59
C LEU A 15 10.25 18.87 23.07
N LEU A 16 11.38 18.37 22.59
CA LEU A 16 11.55 18.00 21.19
C LEU A 16 10.88 16.63 20.97
N PRO A 17 10.15 16.41 19.87
CA PRO A 17 9.68 15.09 19.48
C PRO A 17 10.89 14.17 19.21
N PRO A 18 10.72 12.84 19.24
CA PRO A 18 11.81 11.91 18.97
C PRO A 18 12.41 12.23 17.59
N ILE A 19 13.71 12.46 17.61
CA ILE A 19 14.55 12.66 16.43
C ILE A 19 14.31 11.47 15.50
N THR A 20 13.60 11.71 14.41
CA THR A 20 13.66 10.86 13.22
C THR A 20 15.12 10.84 12.77
N LEU A 21 15.69 9.65 12.61
CA LEU A 21 17.04 9.51 12.07
C LEU A 21 17.07 10.15 10.68
N ALA A 22 18.01 11.08 10.53
CA ALA A 22 18.45 11.70 9.29
C ALA A 22 17.37 12.47 8.51
N GLY A 23 17.37 13.79 8.69
CA GLY A 23 17.12 14.69 7.58
C GLY A 23 18.20 14.46 6.52
N ASP A 24 18.03 13.45 5.68
CA ASP A 24 18.75 13.37 4.42
C ASP A 24 18.10 14.40 3.49
N LEU A 25 18.68 15.61 3.47
CA LEU A 25 18.42 16.59 2.41
C LEU A 25 18.77 16.04 1.01
N HIS A 26 19.44 14.89 0.93
CA HIS A 26 19.73 14.17 -0.30
C HIS A 26 18.59 13.24 -0.70
N GLY A 27 17.79 13.66 -1.67
CA GLY A 27 16.82 12.78 -2.28
C GLY A 27 17.47 11.73 -3.17
N PHE A 28 16.86 10.55 -3.23
CA PHE A 28 17.32 9.41 -4.03
C PHE A 28 16.15 8.78 -4.77
N ARG A 29 16.44 7.86 -5.70
CA ARG A 29 15.44 7.19 -6.53
C ARG A 29 15.67 5.69 -6.60
N ALA A 30 14.58 4.98 -6.83
CA ALA A 30 14.58 3.58 -7.17
C ALA A 30 13.55 3.31 -8.28
N THR A 31 13.39 2.03 -8.60
CA THR A 31 12.49 1.58 -9.64
C THR A 31 11.51 0.57 -9.08
N LEU A 32 10.24 0.75 -9.44
CA LEU A 32 9.16 -0.19 -9.27
C LEU A 32 8.97 -0.97 -10.57
N THR A 33 8.90 -2.28 -10.48
CA THR A 33 8.66 -3.19 -11.61
C THR A 33 7.41 -3.99 -11.32
N ARG A 34 6.45 -3.97 -12.25
CA ARG A 34 5.25 -4.80 -12.12
C ARG A 34 5.63 -6.27 -12.22
N ILE A 35 5.21 -7.08 -11.25
CA ILE A 35 5.62 -8.49 -11.14
C ILE A 35 5.07 -9.33 -12.31
N HIS A 36 3.86 -9.01 -12.78
CA HIS A 36 3.22 -9.64 -13.93
C HIS A 36 2.38 -8.64 -14.72
N GLU A 37 2.32 -8.79 -16.04
CA GLU A 37 1.40 -8.03 -16.88
C GLU A 37 -0.05 -8.28 -16.44
N LEU A 38 -0.80 -7.21 -16.17
CA LEU A 38 -2.24 -7.29 -15.99
C LEU A 38 -2.87 -7.56 -17.35
N SER A 39 -3.16 -8.84 -17.59
CA SER A 39 -3.82 -9.31 -18.81
C SER A 39 -5.20 -9.90 -18.47
N PRO A 40 -6.10 -10.02 -19.45
CA PRO A 40 -7.44 -10.59 -19.28
C PRO A 40 -7.53 -11.85 -18.40
N GLY A 41 -6.56 -12.77 -18.50
CA GLY A 41 -6.51 -14.01 -17.71
C GLY A 41 -5.99 -13.88 -16.27
N LYS A 42 -5.51 -12.70 -15.88
CA LYS A 42 -4.75 -12.48 -14.65
C LYS A 42 -5.54 -11.68 -13.59
N TYR A 43 -6.60 -10.98 -13.98
CA TYR A 43 -7.45 -10.24 -13.03
C TYR A 43 -8.14 -11.12 -11.97
N SER A 44 -8.49 -12.37 -12.28
CA SER A 44 -9.07 -13.31 -11.28
C SER A 44 -8.12 -13.61 -10.13
N GLU A 45 -6.84 -13.79 -10.43
CA GLU A 45 -5.82 -14.05 -9.41
C GLU A 45 -5.58 -12.81 -8.54
N ALA A 46 -5.58 -11.63 -9.16
CA ALA A 46 -5.52 -10.36 -8.43
C ALA A 46 -6.73 -10.22 -7.48
N VAL A 47 -7.95 -10.46 -7.96
CA VAL A 47 -9.18 -10.41 -7.14
C VAL A 47 -9.12 -11.39 -5.96
N ARG A 48 -8.62 -12.61 -6.19
CA ARG A 48 -8.48 -13.62 -5.14
C ARG A 48 -7.50 -13.16 -4.06
N ARG A 49 -6.31 -12.69 -4.48
CA ARG A 49 -5.28 -12.17 -3.57
C ARG A 49 -5.80 -10.98 -2.77
N ASP A 50 -6.38 -10.01 -3.46
CA ASP A 50 -6.91 -8.79 -2.86
C ASP A 50 -8.07 -9.09 -1.91
N SER A 51 -8.95 -10.05 -2.22
CA SER A 51 -10.02 -10.46 -1.29
C SER A 51 -9.50 -10.93 0.07
N HIS A 52 -8.37 -11.65 0.11
CA HIS A 52 -7.73 -12.05 1.36
C HIS A 52 -7.09 -10.84 2.06
N ARG A 53 -6.46 -9.95 1.28
CA ARG A 53 -5.86 -8.70 1.77
C ARG A 53 -6.89 -7.80 2.47
N ILE A 54 -8.01 -7.52 1.81
CA ILE A 54 -9.05 -6.62 2.30
C ILE A 54 -9.78 -7.17 3.53
N ALA A 55 -10.04 -8.48 3.58
CA ALA A 55 -10.64 -9.10 4.75
C ALA A 55 -9.76 -8.90 5.98
N PHE A 56 -8.45 -9.14 5.85
CA PHE A 56 -7.52 -8.91 6.94
C PHE A 56 -7.39 -7.43 7.31
N LEU A 57 -7.27 -6.53 6.34
CA LEU A 57 -7.15 -5.10 6.63
C LEU A 57 -8.37 -4.62 7.45
N SER A 58 -9.56 -5.07 7.07
CA SER A 58 -10.83 -4.80 7.79
C SER A 58 -10.89 -5.46 9.17
N ASP A 59 -10.26 -6.62 9.36
CA ASP A 59 -10.21 -7.31 10.67
C ASP A 59 -9.09 -6.78 11.58
N ALA A 60 -7.98 -6.31 11.00
CA ALA A 60 -6.82 -5.77 11.72
C ALA A 60 -7.17 -4.47 12.43
N THR A 61 -8.07 -3.66 11.86
CA THR A 61 -8.63 -2.49 12.53
C THR A 61 -9.52 -2.88 13.71
N ALA A 62 -10.10 -4.08 13.73
CA ALA A 62 -10.93 -4.58 14.83
C ALA A 62 -10.16 -5.34 15.92
N ALA A 63 -8.90 -5.73 15.66
CA ALA A 63 -8.18 -6.69 16.47
C ALA A 63 -7.41 -6.08 17.66
N GLY A 64 -8.16 -5.60 18.65
CA GLY A 64 -7.89 -5.94 20.06
C GLY A 64 -8.35 -7.37 20.42
N LYS A 65 -9.00 -8.09 19.49
CA LYS A 65 -9.43 -9.49 19.61
C LYS A 65 -9.20 -10.24 18.29
N ALA A 66 -8.09 -10.95 18.16
CA ALA A 66 -7.89 -11.90 17.08
C ALA A 66 -8.63 -13.22 17.38
N THR A 67 -9.76 -13.48 16.71
CA THR A 67 -10.32 -14.83 16.64
C THR A 67 -9.64 -15.62 15.53
N THR A 68 -9.23 -16.84 15.86
CA THR A 68 -8.53 -17.79 14.99
C THR A 68 -9.49 -18.45 14.01
N THR A 69 -9.45 -18.08 12.74
CA THR A 69 -10.03 -18.90 11.66
C THR A 69 -8.91 -19.52 10.83
N ASN A 70 -8.76 -20.84 10.93
CA ASN A 70 -7.87 -21.66 10.12
C ASN A 70 -8.44 -21.80 8.71
N SER A 71 -8.03 -20.94 7.78
CA SER A 71 -8.28 -21.12 6.35
C SER A 71 -6.98 -21.58 5.68
N SER A 72 -6.84 -22.89 5.48
CA SER A 72 -5.71 -23.49 4.78
C SER A 72 -5.87 -23.35 3.26
N VAL A 73 -5.23 -22.34 2.66
CA VAL A 73 -5.05 -22.23 1.20
C VAL A 73 -3.61 -22.67 0.87
N SER A 74 -3.42 -23.39 -0.24
CA SER A 74 -2.10 -23.91 -0.61
C SER A 74 -1.13 -22.76 -0.96
N PHE A 75 0.06 -22.84 -0.36
CA PHE A 75 1.10 -21.84 -0.36
C PHE A 75 1.80 -21.64 -1.72
N GLN A 76 1.89 -22.71 -2.52
CA GLN A 76 2.43 -22.66 -3.90
C GLN A 76 1.59 -21.72 -4.79
N ALA A 77 0.27 -21.72 -4.60
CA ALA A 77 -0.68 -20.88 -5.33
C ALA A 77 -0.68 -19.42 -4.87
N LEU A 78 0.11 -19.01 -3.88
CA LEU A 78 0.23 -17.60 -3.49
C LEU A 78 1.57 -17.01 -3.95
N LEU A 79 2.61 -17.85 -4.06
CA LEU A 79 3.95 -17.50 -4.56
C LEU A 79 4.00 -17.33 -6.08
N GLU A 80 3.21 -18.09 -6.83
CA GLU A 80 3.05 -17.94 -8.29
C GLU A 80 2.12 -16.77 -8.68
N ASN A 81 1.52 -16.09 -7.69
CA ASN A 81 0.37 -15.19 -7.85
C ASN A 81 0.60 -13.74 -7.38
N GLY A 82 1.81 -13.20 -7.56
CA GLY A 82 2.13 -11.76 -7.39
C GLY A 82 1.45 -10.82 -8.39
N VAL A 83 0.30 -11.21 -8.94
CA VAL A 83 -0.34 -10.58 -10.10
C VAL A 83 -0.83 -9.18 -9.76
N GLY A 84 -0.36 -8.20 -10.52
CA GLY A 84 -0.72 -6.79 -10.36
C GLY A 84 0.04 -6.02 -9.29
N GLY A 85 0.92 -6.66 -8.50
CA GLY A 85 1.80 -5.97 -7.55
C GLY A 85 3.02 -5.32 -8.21
N TYR A 86 3.70 -4.44 -7.47
CA TYR A 86 4.94 -3.78 -7.88
C TYR A 86 6.06 -4.13 -6.92
N ASN A 87 7.19 -4.58 -7.47
CA ASN A 87 8.40 -4.87 -6.71
C ASN A 87 9.45 -3.78 -6.88
N MET A 88 10.26 -3.59 -5.85
CA MET A 88 11.54 -2.90 -5.93
C MET A 88 12.67 -3.83 -5.49
N ASN A 89 13.90 -3.47 -5.85
CA ASN A 89 15.07 -4.18 -5.35
C ASN A 89 15.68 -3.42 -4.18
N ILE A 90 15.96 -4.16 -3.10
CA ILE A 90 16.65 -3.65 -1.91
C ILE A 90 17.80 -4.59 -1.60
N SER A 91 18.99 -4.04 -1.33
CA SER A 91 20.12 -4.83 -0.85
C SER A 91 20.28 -4.69 0.65
N VAL A 92 20.61 -5.79 1.32
CA VAL A 92 20.71 -5.90 2.78
C VAL A 92 22.08 -6.43 3.16
N GLY A 93 22.73 -5.82 4.15
CA GLY A 93 23.93 -6.36 4.80
C GLY A 93 25.27 -5.94 4.24
N THR A 94 26.32 -6.38 4.92
CA THR A 94 27.72 -6.15 4.55
C THR A 94 28.49 -7.47 4.58
N PRO A 95 28.68 -8.18 3.43
CA PRO A 95 28.42 -7.74 2.06
C PRO A 95 26.92 -7.70 1.68
N LEU A 96 26.61 -6.88 0.68
CA LEU A 96 25.24 -6.65 0.21
C LEU A 96 24.64 -7.88 -0.48
N LEU A 97 23.44 -8.28 -0.05
CA LEU A 97 22.59 -9.28 -0.69
C LEU A 97 21.29 -8.64 -1.18
N THR A 98 20.97 -8.75 -2.47
CA THR A 98 19.80 -8.11 -3.08
C THR A 98 18.55 -9.00 -3.03
N PHE A 99 17.44 -8.39 -2.60
CA PHE A 99 16.12 -8.98 -2.56
C PHE A 99 15.16 -8.18 -3.45
N SER A 100 14.23 -8.88 -4.10
CA SER A 100 13.08 -8.27 -4.77
C SER A 100 11.91 -8.30 -3.79
N VAL A 101 11.37 -7.13 -3.45
CA VAL A 101 10.37 -6.94 -2.40
C VAL A 101 9.18 -6.15 -2.92
N VAL A 102 7.97 -6.47 -2.45
CA VAL A 102 6.73 -5.77 -2.83
C VAL A 102 6.73 -4.38 -2.18
N ALA A 103 6.51 -3.34 -2.97
CA ALA A 103 6.30 -1.98 -2.47
C ALA A 103 4.84 -1.82 -2.03
N ASP A 104 4.63 -1.75 -0.71
CA ASP A 104 3.31 -1.83 -0.08
C ASP A 104 3.08 -0.66 0.89
N THR A 105 2.27 0.32 0.47
CA THR A 105 1.84 1.45 1.30
C THR A 105 0.72 1.11 2.30
N GLY A 106 0.24 -0.14 2.33
CA GLY A 106 -0.75 -0.65 3.29
C GLY A 106 -0.16 -1.51 4.41
N SER A 107 1.14 -1.37 4.73
CA SER A 107 1.80 -2.02 5.87
C SER A 107 2.89 -1.11 6.45
N ASP A 108 3.44 -1.44 7.64
CA ASP A 108 4.40 -0.59 8.38
C ASP A 108 5.74 -1.28 8.73
N LEU A 109 5.91 -2.59 8.45
CA LEU A 109 7.11 -3.35 8.81
C LEU A 109 7.94 -3.71 7.57
N ILE A 110 9.16 -3.19 7.51
CA ILE A 110 10.23 -3.65 6.60
C ILE A 110 10.77 -5.00 7.12
N TRP A 111 10.78 -6.06 6.32
CA TRP A 111 11.35 -7.35 6.73
C TRP A 111 11.87 -8.20 5.56
N THR A 112 12.78 -9.13 5.86
CA THR A 112 13.25 -10.16 4.92
C THR A 112 13.44 -11.52 5.61
N GLN A 113 13.55 -12.61 4.83
CA GLN A 113 13.83 -13.94 5.36
C GLN A 113 15.25 -14.00 5.91
N CYS A 114 15.40 -14.46 7.14
CA CYS A 114 16.66 -14.65 7.82
C CYS A 114 16.92 -16.12 8.14
N ALA A 115 18.19 -16.51 8.11
CA ALA A 115 18.63 -17.82 8.55
C ALA A 115 18.84 -17.88 10.07
N PRO A 116 18.56 -19.04 10.71
CA PRO A 116 17.90 -20.20 10.12
C PRO A 116 16.42 -19.89 9.89
N CYS A 117 15.93 -20.20 8.68
CA CYS A 117 14.50 -20.15 8.44
C CYS A 117 13.91 -21.55 8.58
N THR A 118 13.01 -21.70 9.56
CA THR A 118 12.37 -22.97 9.90
C THR A 118 11.12 -23.23 9.05
N LYS A 119 10.41 -22.16 8.66
CA LYS A 119 9.17 -22.25 7.88
C LYS A 119 9.04 -21.03 6.95
N CYS A 120 9.80 -21.04 5.85
CA CYS A 120 9.83 -19.96 4.87
C CYS A 120 9.22 -20.34 3.53
N PHE A 121 8.80 -19.34 2.76
CA PHE A 121 8.63 -19.54 1.33
C PHE A 121 9.96 -19.66 0.60
N GLN A 122 9.92 -20.39 -0.51
CA GLN A 122 11.01 -20.41 -1.47
C GLN A 122 11.03 -19.06 -2.20
N GLN A 123 12.15 -18.37 -2.15
CA GLN A 123 12.39 -17.13 -2.89
C GLN A 123 13.72 -17.27 -3.67
N PRO A 124 13.92 -16.50 -4.75
CA PRO A 124 15.14 -16.63 -5.57
C PRO A 124 16.44 -16.36 -4.80
N ALA A 125 16.42 -15.36 -3.91
CA ALA A 125 17.55 -15.05 -3.05
C ALA A 125 17.58 -15.96 -1.80
N PRO A 126 18.75 -16.48 -1.38
CA PRO A 126 18.82 -17.23 -0.14
C PRO A 126 18.39 -16.35 1.05
N PRO A 127 17.86 -16.93 2.14
CA PRO A 127 17.63 -16.18 3.36
C PRO A 127 18.90 -15.43 3.79
N PHE A 128 18.73 -14.18 4.21
CA PHE A 128 19.79 -13.35 4.77
C PHE A 128 20.47 -14.07 5.93
N GLN A 129 21.80 -14.01 5.99
CA GLN A 129 22.59 -14.69 7.02
C GLN A 129 23.08 -13.65 8.03
N PRO A 130 22.42 -13.48 9.20
CA PRO A 130 22.79 -12.41 10.13
C PRO A 130 24.24 -12.50 10.61
N ALA A 131 24.73 -13.73 10.80
CA ALA A 131 26.10 -13.98 11.27
C ALA A 131 27.19 -13.63 10.23
N SER A 132 26.84 -13.48 8.95
CA SER A 132 27.81 -13.14 7.90
C SER A 132 27.89 -11.65 7.60
N SER A 133 27.04 -10.83 8.23
CA SER A 133 27.02 -9.38 8.01
C SER A 133 27.71 -8.66 9.17
N SER A 134 28.68 -7.80 8.85
CA SER A 134 29.41 -7.02 9.85
C SER A 134 28.62 -5.86 10.44
N THR A 135 27.51 -5.46 9.80
CA THR A 135 26.66 -4.33 10.20
C THR A 135 25.34 -4.77 10.85
N PHE A 136 25.13 -6.08 11.00
CA PHE A 136 23.96 -6.64 11.64
C PHE A 136 23.98 -6.43 13.16
N SER A 137 22.84 -6.01 13.74
CA SER A 137 22.69 -5.95 15.20
C SER A 137 21.25 -6.25 15.62
N LYS A 138 21.04 -7.13 16.61
CA LYS A 138 19.70 -7.41 17.14
C LYS A 138 19.21 -6.25 18.00
N LEU A 139 17.92 -5.92 17.88
CA LEU A 139 17.33 -4.86 18.69
C LEU A 139 16.91 -5.37 20.08
N PRO A 140 17.32 -4.68 21.16
CA PRO A 140 16.82 -4.98 22.50
C PRO A 140 15.37 -4.52 22.65
N CYS A 141 14.68 -5.05 23.65
CA CYS A 141 13.31 -4.66 23.97
C CYS A 141 13.12 -3.20 24.42
N THR A 142 14.20 -2.58 24.89
CA THR A 142 14.23 -1.16 25.25
C THR A 142 14.34 -0.24 24.02
N SER A 143 14.57 -0.80 22.83
CA SER A 143 14.60 -0.02 21.58
C SER A 143 13.25 0.65 21.33
N SER A 144 13.28 1.92 20.91
CA SER A 144 12.08 2.65 20.49
C SER A 144 11.34 1.95 19.36
N PHE A 145 12.06 1.38 18.38
CA PHE A 145 11.48 0.58 17.30
C PHE A 145 10.71 -0.65 17.83
N CYS A 146 11.26 -1.28 18.88
CA CYS A 146 10.56 -2.38 19.53
C CYS A 146 9.35 -1.91 20.31
N GLN A 147 9.43 -0.75 20.97
CA GLN A 147 8.33 -0.15 21.73
C GLN A 147 7.19 0.38 20.85
N PHE A 148 7.47 0.67 19.59
CA PHE A 148 6.49 1.05 18.60
C PHE A 148 5.55 -0.10 18.23
N LEU A 149 6.03 -1.35 18.20
CA LEU A 149 5.16 -2.48 17.90
C LEU A 149 4.11 -2.70 19.01
N PRO A 150 2.82 -2.92 18.66
CA PRO A 150 1.78 -3.26 19.62
C PRO A 150 2.13 -4.48 20.47
N ASN A 151 1.76 -4.44 21.76
CA ASN A 151 1.99 -5.56 22.69
C ASN A 151 1.32 -6.87 22.25
N SER A 152 0.29 -6.82 21.41
CA SER A 152 -0.41 -7.99 20.87
C SER A 152 0.42 -8.79 19.87
N ILE A 153 1.37 -8.15 19.18
CA ILE A 153 2.21 -8.77 18.14
C ILE A 153 3.67 -8.87 18.56
N ARG A 154 4.03 -8.31 19.71
CA ARG A 154 5.39 -8.24 20.21
C ARG A 154 5.57 -9.09 21.46
N THR A 155 6.63 -9.88 21.48
CA THR A 155 7.11 -10.58 22.67
C THR A 155 8.51 -10.14 23.01
N CYS A 156 8.70 -9.76 24.28
CA CYS A 156 9.99 -9.36 24.80
C CYS A 156 10.59 -10.45 25.67
N ASN A 157 11.78 -10.92 25.33
CA ASN A 157 12.48 -11.96 26.06
C ASN A 157 13.99 -11.69 26.08
N ALA A 158 14.76 -12.61 26.67
CA ALA A 158 16.22 -12.48 26.78
C ALA A 158 16.95 -12.45 25.41
N THR A 159 16.31 -12.88 24.32
CA THR A 159 16.92 -12.93 22.98
C THR A 159 16.63 -11.68 22.14
N GLY A 160 15.81 -10.74 22.64
CA GLY A 160 15.56 -9.44 22.04
C GLY A 160 14.07 -9.17 21.79
N CYS A 161 13.80 -8.30 20.82
CA CYS A 161 12.45 -7.97 20.39
C CYS A 161 11.91 -8.98 19.37
N VAL A 162 11.03 -9.88 19.78
CA VAL A 162 10.39 -10.86 18.90
C VAL A 162 9.04 -10.32 18.44
N TYR A 163 8.71 -10.54 17.18
CA TYR A 163 7.42 -10.14 16.61
C TYR A 163 6.72 -11.31 15.91
N ASN A 164 5.40 -11.23 15.84
CA ASN A 164 4.54 -12.07 15.04
C ASN A 164 3.51 -11.19 14.33
N TYR A 165 3.83 -10.84 13.09
CA TYR A 165 3.06 -9.96 12.23
C TYR A 165 2.15 -10.80 11.32
N LYS A 166 0.89 -10.38 11.17
CA LYS A 166 -0.02 -10.96 10.19
C LYS A 166 -0.28 -9.95 9.09
N TYR A 167 -0.48 -10.45 7.88
CA TYR A 167 -0.90 -9.68 6.73
C TYR A 167 -2.10 -10.36 6.09
N GLY A 168 -2.85 -9.66 5.28
CA GLY A 168 -3.97 -10.31 4.60
C GLY A 168 -3.56 -11.28 3.51
N SER A 169 -2.32 -11.19 3.04
CA SER A 169 -1.73 -12.17 2.15
C SER A 169 -0.93 -13.26 2.86
N GLY A 170 -0.70 -13.17 4.18
CA GLY A 170 0.28 -14.05 4.85
C GLY A 170 0.60 -13.68 6.30
N TYR A 171 1.83 -14.00 6.72
CA TYR A 171 2.35 -13.64 8.04
C TYR A 171 3.87 -13.63 8.01
N THR A 172 4.48 -12.99 8.99
CA THR A 172 5.93 -13.03 9.26
C THR A 172 6.14 -13.08 10.76
N ALA A 173 7.02 -13.96 11.20
CA ALA A 173 7.44 -14.05 12.58
C ALA A 173 8.97 -14.15 12.64
N GLY A 174 9.54 -13.47 13.61
CA GLY A 174 10.99 -13.30 13.71
C GLY A 174 11.35 -12.33 14.82
N TYR A 175 12.46 -11.64 14.66
CA TYR A 175 12.93 -10.65 15.62
C TYR A 175 13.37 -9.37 14.93
N LEU A 176 13.24 -8.24 15.61
CA LEU A 176 13.73 -6.96 15.10
C LEU A 176 15.25 -6.87 15.23
N ALA A 177 15.85 -6.27 14.22
CA ALA A 177 17.27 -5.99 14.13
C ALA A 177 17.50 -4.68 13.38
N THR A 178 18.74 -4.21 13.36
CA THR A 178 19.21 -3.16 12.48
C THR A 178 20.21 -3.71 11.48
N GLU A 179 20.19 -3.17 10.27
CA GLU A 179 21.13 -3.53 9.21
C GLU A 179 21.37 -2.34 8.27
N THR A 180 22.40 -2.44 7.44
CA THR A 180 22.63 -1.55 6.30
C THR A 180 21.73 -1.97 5.15
N LEU A 181 20.86 -1.06 4.71
CA LEU A 181 20.03 -1.23 3.52
C LEU A 181 20.53 -0.34 2.39
N LYS A 182 20.49 -0.85 1.15
CA LYS A 182 20.77 -0.07 -0.05
C LYS A 182 19.56 -0.09 -0.97
N VAL A 183 19.14 1.10 -1.40
CA VAL A 183 18.00 1.31 -2.32
C VAL A 183 18.47 2.21 -3.47
N GLY A 184 18.45 1.67 -4.69
CA GLY A 184 19.09 2.33 -5.82
C GLY A 184 20.58 2.56 -5.52
N ASP A 185 21.00 3.82 -5.56
CA ASP A 185 22.38 4.23 -5.27
C ASP A 185 22.59 4.70 -3.82
N ALA A 186 21.52 4.81 -3.02
CA ALA A 186 21.58 5.29 -1.64
C ALA A 186 21.73 4.15 -0.63
N SER A 187 22.55 4.36 0.40
CA SER A 187 22.84 3.37 1.45
C SER A 187 22.53 3.95 2.82
N PHE A 188 21.75 3.22 3.59
CA PHE A 188 21.22 3.60 4.89
C PHE A 188 21.74 2.64 5.95
N PRO A 189 22.69 3.05 6.80
CA PRO A 189 23.14 2.22 7.91
C PRO A 189 22.08 2.18 9.02
N SER A 190 22.11 1.11 9.81
CA SER A 190 21.31 0.98 11.03
C SER A 190 19.79 1.11 10.85
N VAL A 191 19.26 0.71 9.70
CA VAL A 191 17.81 0.67 9.46
C VAL A 191 17.21 -0.47 10.24
N ALA A 192 16.18 -0.18 11.04
CA ALA A 192 15.42 -1.19 11.76
C ALA A 192 14.58 -2.02 10.77
N PHE A 193 14.65 -3.35 10.88
CA PHE A 193 13.91 -4.28 10.05
C PHE A 193 13.58 -5.57 10.79
N GLY A 194 12.58 -6.31 10.28
CA GLY A 194 12.22 -7.63 10.73
C GLY A 194 13.07 -8.73 10.09
N CYS A 195 13.72 -9.52 10.93
CA CYS A 195 14.50 -10.68 10.52
C CYS A 195 13.63 -11.93 10.69
N SER A 196 12.94 -12.32 9.61
CA SER A 196 11.88 -13.33 9.63
C SER A 196 12.45 -14.75 9.61
N THR A 197 12.11 -15.57 10.60
CA THR A 197 12.49 -17.00 10.66
C THR A 197 11.33 -17.93 10.32
N GLU A 198 10.11 -17.41 10.26
CA GLU A 198 8.90 -18.08 9.77
C GLU A 198 8.04 -17.08 9.01
N ASN A 199 7.47 -17.45 7.86
CA ASN A 199 6.56 -16.58 7.13
C ASN A 199 5.62 -17.33 6.17
N GLY A 200 4.67 -16.58 5.62
CA GLY A 200 3.59 -17.06 4.76
C GLY A 200 3.27 -16.13 3.59
N LEU A 201 4.28 -15.45 3.01
CA LEU A 201 4.25 -14.21 2.21
C LEU A 201 4.36 -12.94 3.06
N GLY A 202 4.94 -11.88 2.48
CA GLY A 202 4.59 -10.52 2.87
C GLY A 202 5.28 -9.43 2.09
N GLN A 203 5.19 -8.24 2.65
CA GLN A 203 5.26 -6.98 1.94
C GLN A 203 6.09 -5.99 2.75
N LEU A 204 6.57 -4.94 2.09
CA LEU A 204 7.50 -3.97 2.65
C LEU A 204 6.90 -2.56 2.65
N ASP A 205 6.96 -1.90 3.80
CA ASP A 205 6.80 -0.44 3.88
C ASP A 205 8.10 0.28 3.50
N LEU A 206 8.01 1.55 3.16
CA LEU A 206 9.13 2.37 2.75
C LEU A 206 9.76 3.17 3.89
N GLY A 207 9.08 3.32 5.04
CA GLY A 207 9.68 3.80 6.30
C GLY A 207 10.39 5.15 6.25
N VAL A 208 10.02 6.02 5.32
CA VAL A 208 10.65 7.33 5.04
C VAL A 208 9.64 8.47 5.20
N GLY A 209 10.06 9.61 5.76
CA GLY A 209 9.19 10.77 6.02
C GLY A 209 8.56 11.39 4.77
N ARG A 210 9.14 11.14 3.57
CA ARG A 210 8.62 11.63 2.30
C ARG A 210 9.01 10.73 1.13
N PHE A 211 8.02 10.29 0.35
CA PHE A 211 8.24 9.57 -0.91
C PHE A 211 7.15 9.84 -1.94
N SER A 212 7.47 9.65 -3.21
CA SER A 212 6.50 9.74 -4.30
C SER A 212 6.76 8.67 -5.35
N TYR A 213 5.73 8.22 -6.06
CA TYR A 213 5.88 7.28 -7.16
C TYR A 213 4.89 7.56 -8.28
N CYS A 214 5.17 7.04 -9.47
CA CYS A 214 4.29 7.13 -10.63
C CYS A 214 4.19 5.77 -11.30
N LEU A 215 3.03 5.12 -11.20
CA LEU A 215 2.84 3.77 -11.70
C LEU A 215 2.46 3.80 -13.19
N ARG A 216 3.26 3.18 -14.05
CA ARG A 216 2.97 3.14 -15.49
C ARG A 216 1.77 2.25 -15.82
N SER A 217 0.83 2.76 -16.62
CA SER A 217 -0.20 1.94 -17.27
C SER A 217 0.34 1.22 -18.51
N GLY A 218 -0.23 0.05 -18.83
CA GLY A 218 0.10 -0.73 -20.03
C GLY A 218 0.72 -2.11 -19.78
N SER A 219 0.50 -3.05 -20.72
CA SER A 219 1.01 -4.42 -20.65
C SER A 219 2.53 -4.48 -20.74
N ALA A 220 3.16 -3.64 -21.56
CA ALA A 220 4.61 -3.49 -21.68
C ALA A 220 5.21 -2.43 -20.73
N ALA A 221 4.49 -2.04 -19.67
CA ALA A 221 4.91 -1.00 -18.75
C ALA A 221 6.27 -1.36 -18.12
N GLY A 222 7.31 -0.68 -18.56
CA GLY A 222 8.66 -0.82 -18.00
C GLY A 222 8.75 -0.30 -16.57
N ALA A 223 9.98 -0.05 -16.15
CA ALA A 223 10.32 0.62 -14.90
C ALA A 223 9.41 1.83 -14.60
N SER A 224 8.76 1.82 -13.43
CA SER A 224 8.02 2.94 -12.84
C SER A 224 8.92 3.63 -11.80
N PRO A 225 9.01 4.95 -11.75
CA PRO A 225 9.87 5.65 -10.80
C PRO A 225 9.28 5.66 -9.40
N ILE A 226 10.17 5.57 -8.40
CA ILE A 226 9.89 5.94 -7.02
C ILE A 226 11.02 6.83 -6.50
N LEU A 227 10.65 7.94 -5.89
CA LEU A 227 11.51 9.03 -5.47
C LEU A 227 11.35 9.25 -3.96
N PHE A 228 12.43 9.62 -3.28
CA PHE A 228 12.48 9.76 -1.84
C PHE A 228 13.14 11.08 -1.42
N GLY A 229 12.80 11.56 -0.22
CA GLY A 229 13.40 12.78 0.34
C GLY A 229 13.16 14.00 -0.55
N SER A 230 14.19 14.81 -0.79
CA SER A 230 14.08 16.04 -1.59
C SER A 230 13.76 15.82 -3.08
N LEU A 231 13.92 14.60 -3.61
CA LEU A 231 13.49 14.24 -4.97
C LEU A 231 11.99 13.91 -5.04
N ALA A 232 11.34 13.61 -3.91
CA ALA A 232 9.92 13.31 -3.86
C ALA A 232 9.09 14.60 -3.91
N ASN A 233 9.04 15.24 -5.07
CA ASN A 233 8.36 16.52 -5.25
C ASN A 233 7.38 16.50 -6.42
N LEU A 234 6.24 17.15 -6.24
CA LEU A 234 5.23 17.40 -7.27
C LEU A 234 5.13 18.91 -7.43
N THR A 235 5.84 19.45 -8.42
CA THR A 235 5.79 20.88 -8.77
C THR A 235 5.09 21.15 -10.09
N ASP A 236 4.93 20.11 -10.90
CA ASP A 236 4.41 20.23 -12.25
C ASP A 236 2.98 19.70 -12.32
N GLY A 237 2.12 20.38 -13.07
CA GLY A 237 0.72 20.02 -13.26
C GLY A 237 -0.26 20.67 -12.28
N ASN A 238 -1.54 20.31 -12.41
CA ASN A 238 -2.61 20.77 -11.52
C ASN A 238 -2.61 19.93 -10.23
N VAL A 239 -1.60 20.13 -9.38
CA VAL A 239 -1.43 19.36 -8.14
C VAL A 239 -2.62 19.58 -7.22
N GLN A 240 -3.19 18.48 -6.75
CA GLN A 240 -4.25 18.43 -5.76
C GLN A 240 -3.70 17.81 -4.48
N SER A 241 -4.23 18.22 -3.32
CA SER A 241 -3.72 17.78 -2.02
C SER A 241 -4.84 17.61 -1.01
N THR A 242 -4.74 16.56 -0.19
CA THR A 242 -5.64 16.29 0.95
C THR A 242 -4.80 15.93 2.18
N PRO A 243 -5.22 16.30 3.40
CA PRO A 243 -4.55 15.84 4.61
C PRO A 243 -4.68 14.31 4.76
N PHE A 244 -3.64 13.70 5.36
CA PHE A 244 -3.79 12.39 5.96
C PHE A 244 -4.67 12.49 7.21
N VAL A 245 -5.45 11.46 7.48
CA VAL A 245 -6.27 11.37 8.69
C VAL A 245 -5.81 10.23 9.57
N ASN A 246 -5.83 10.44 10.89
CA ASN A 246 -5.48 9.39 11.84
C ASN A 246 -6.75 8.70 12.34
N ASN A 247 -6.76 7.37 12.34
CA ASN A 247 -7.77 6.62 13.06
C ASN A 247 -7.36 6.56 14.56
N PRO A 248 -8.09 7.20 15.48
CA PRO A 248 -7.69 7.27 16.88
C PRO A 248 -7.85 5.94 17.64
N ALA A 249 -8.57 4.97 17.09
CA ALA A 249 -8.88 3.71 17.78
C ALA A 249 -7.89 2.58 17.48
N VAL A 250 -7.02 2.75 16.48
CA VAL A 250 -6.06 1.73 16.03
C VAL A 250 -4.66 2.31 15.97
N HIS A 251 -3.66 1.43 16.02
CA HIS A 251 -2.27 1.85 15.86
C HIS A 251 -2.10 2.52 14.48
N PRO A 252 -1.38 3.66 14.38
CA PRO A 252 -1.24 4.41 13.12
C PRO A 252 -0.29 3.68 12.17
N SER A 253 -0.78 2.68 11.46
CA SER A 253 -0.03 1.84 10.52
C SER A 253 -0.44 2.03 9.07
N TYR A 254 -1.40 2.93 8.78
CA TYR A 254 -1.96 3.11 7.44
C TYR A 254 -2.09 4.58 7.06
N TYR A 255 -1.86 4.88 5.79
CA TYR A 255 -2.03 6.20 5.21
C TYR A 255 -3.50 6.44 4.81
N TYR A 256 -4.32 6.85 5.78
CA TYR A 256 -5.73 7.15 5.52
C TYR A 256 -5.90 8.54 4.90
N VAL A 257 -6.84 8.63 3.96
CA VAL A 257 -7.35 9.87 3.37
C VAL A 257 -8.86 9.92 3.55
N ASN A 258 -9.42 11.12 3.70
CA ASN A 258 -10.85 11.29 3.89
C ASN A 258 -11.56 11.42 2.53
N LEU A 259 -12.19 10.33 2.06
CA LEU A 259 -12.99 10.29 0.83
C LEU A 259 -14.37 10.87 1.11
N THR A 260 -14.66 12.06 0.57
CA THR A 260 -15.87 12.84 0.86
C THR A 260 -16.91 12.77 -0.25
N GLY A 261 -16.54 12.33 -1.46
CA GLY A 261 -17.46 12.21 -2.58
C GLY A 261 -16.93 11.36 -3.71
N ILE A 262 -17.83 10.90 -4.57
CA ILE A 262 -17.52 10.22 -5.82
C ILE A 262 -18.49 10.73 -6.88
N THR A 263 -17.98 11.05 -8.06
CA THR A 263 -18.79 11.40 -9.22
C THR A 263 -18.54 10.37 -10.32
N VAL A 264 -19.62 9.83 -10.90
CA VAL A 264 -19.60 8.86 -12.00
C VAL A 264 -20.31 9.49 -13.19
N GLY A 265 -19.55 9.86 -14.22
CA GLY A 265 -20.05 10.61 -15.38
C GLY A 265 -20.73 11.89 -14.95
N GLU A 266 -22.05 11.96 -15.18
CA GLU A 266 -22.87 13.13 -14.82
C GLU A 266 -23.49 13.03 -13.41
N THR A 267 -23.30 11.91 -12.72
CA THR A 267 -23.94 11.63 -11.44
C THR A 267 -22.98 11.85 -10.28
N ASP A 268 -23.22 12.89 -9.48
CA ASP A 268 -22.57 13.03 -8.17
C ASP A 268 -23.30 12.16 -7.14
N LEU A 269 -22.58 11.24 -6.51
CA LEU A 269 -23.17 10.25 -5.61
C LEU A 269 -23.52 10.91 -4.27
N PRO A 270 -24.64 10.50 -3.62
CA PRO A 270 -25.07 11.04 -2.32
C PRO A 270 -24.23 10.44 -1.17
N VAL A 271 -22.92 10.62 -1.23
CA VAL A 271 -21.97 10.18 -0.19
C VAL A 271 -22.18 11.03 1.07
N THR A 272 -22.21 10.36 2.21
CA THR A 272 -22.30 11.01 3.53
C THR A 272 -21.02 10.76 4.30
N THR A 273 -20.82 11.51 5.40
CA THR A 273 -19.65 11.32 6.28
C THR A 273 -19.53 9.90 6.82
N SER A 274 -20.64 9.16 6.96
CA SER A 274 -20.65 7.76 7.40
C SER A 274 -20.36 6.74 6.30
N THR A 275 -20.45 7.12 5.02
CA THR A 275 -20.29 6.17 3.90
C THR A 275 -18.85 5.62 3.85
N PHE A 276 -17.86 6.48 4.03
CA PHE A 276 -16.44 6.12 4.05
C PHE A 276 -15.71 6.52 5.34
N GLY A 277 -16.38 7.21 6.27
CA GLY A 277 -15.81 7.59 7.55
C GLY A 277 -15.53 6.40 8.45
N PHE A 278 -14.75 6.63 9.51
CA PHE A 278 -14.51 5.62 10.54
C PHE A 278 -15.81 5.24 11.25
N THR A 279 -15.94 3.96 11.60
CA THR A 279 -17.05 3.47 12.40
C THR A 279 -17.02 4.07 13.82
N GLN A 280 -18.14 4.03 14.54
CA GLN A 280 -18.25 4.68 15.87
C GLN A 280 -17.25 4.13 16.90
N ASN A 281 -16.89 2.85 16.79
CA ASN A 281 -15.87 2.22 17.65
C ASN A 281 -14.44 2.41 17.09
N GLY A 282 -14.29 3.04 15.92
CA GLY A 282 -13.05 3.25 15.19
C GLY A 282 -12.38 1.96 14.69
N LEU A 283 -13.07 0.83 14.79
CA LEU A 283 -12.54 -0.49 14.43
C LEU A 283 -12.74 -0.84 12.95
N GLY A 284 -13.30 0.07 12.16
CA GLY A 284 -13.58 -0.09 10.74
C GLY A 284 -13.78 1.24 10.03
N GLY A 285 -14.05 1.17 8.72
CA GLY A 285 -14.23 2.35 7.89
C GLY A 285 -12.92 3.06 7.57
N GLY A 286 -13.03 4.28 7.05
CA GLY A 286 -11.91 5.01 6.47
C GLY A 286 -11.56 4.55 5.06
N THR A 287 -10.70 5.32 4.41
CA THR A 287 -10.16 5.03 3.08
C THR A 287 -8.64 5.11 3.09
N ILE A 288 -7.94 4.11 2.56
CA ILE A 288 -6.48 4.13 2.37
C ILE A 288 -6.12 4.12 0.88
N VAL A 289 -4.92 4.61 0.55
CA VAL A 289 -4.33 4.50 -0.80
C VAL A 289 -3.21 3.47 -0.74
N ASP A 290 -3.41 2.32 -1.38
CA ASP A 290 -2.61 1.11 -1.17
C ASP A 290 -2.01 0.57 -2.47
N SER A 291 -0.69 0.67 -2.63
CA SER A 291 0.04 0.11 -3.78
C SER A 291 0.08 -1.43 -3.78
N GLY A 292 -0.09 -2.06 -2.61
CA GLY A 292 -0.08 -3.50 -2.40
C GLY A 292 -1.39 -4.20 -2.75
N THR A 293 -2.48 -3.45 -2.95
CA THR A 293 -3.77 -3.94 -3.44
C THR A 293 -3.92 -3.59 -4.93
N THR A 294 -4.33 -4.53 -5.79
CA THR A 294 -4.46 -4.26 -7.24
C THR A 294 -5.75 -3.50 -7.55
N LEU A 295 -6.90 -4.04 -7.16
CA LEU A 295 -8.21 -3.45 -7.40
C LEU A 295 -8.62 -2.49 -6.29
N THR A 296 -9.58 -1.60 -6.59
CA THR A 296 -10.18 -0.74 -5.57
C THR A 296 -11.31 -1.48 -4.86
N TYR A 297 -11.38 -1.34 -3.54
CA TYR A 297 -12.44 -1.91 -2.72
C TYR A 297 -13.13 -0.79 -1.95
N LEU A 298 -14.45 -0.65 -2.11
CA LEU A 298 -15.20 0.40 -1.40
C LEU A 298 -16.08 -0.21 -0.32
N ALA A 299 -16.34 0.54 0.74
CA ALA A 299 -17.42 0.24 1.67
C ALA A 299 -18.71 -0.08 0.88
N LYS A 300 -19.45 -1.09 1.32
CA LYS A 300 -20.52 -1.73 0.55
C LYS A 300 -21.54 -0.72 0.01
N ASP A 301 -21.97 0.23 0.83
CA ASP A 301 -22.95 1.24 0.45
C ASP A 301 -22.40 2.17 -0.66
N GLY A 302 -21.14 2.59 -0.53
CA GLY A 302 -20.47 3.39 -1.56
C GLY A 302 -20.29 2.62 -2.88
N TYR A 303 -19.91 1.34 -2.81
CA TYR A 303 -19.81 0.49 -3.99
C TYR A 303 -21.15 0.35 -4.72
N GLU A 304 -22.24 0.12 -3.98
CA GLU A 304 -23.57 -0.02 -4.58
C GLU A 304 -24.01 1.28 -5.28
N MET A 305 -23.75 2.45 -4.69
CA MET A 305 -24.01 3.74 -5.34
C MET A 305 -23.24 3.88 -6.67
N VAL A 306 -21.95 3.53 -6.68
CA VAL A 306 -21.13 3.54 -7.91
C VAL A 306 -21.72 2.60 -8.95
N LYS A 307 -22.02 1.36 -8.57
CA LYS A 307 -22.60 0.34 -9.46
C LYS A 307 -23.88 0.82 -10.12
N GLN A 308 -24.81 1.39 -9.35
CA GLN A 308 -26.06 1.91 -9.86
C GLN A 308 -25.84 3.09 -10.82
N ALA A 309 -24.92 4.00 -10.50
CA ALA A 309 -24.60 5.13 -11.39
C ALA A 309 -24.00 4.68 -12.72
N PHE A 310 -23.13 3.67 -12.73
CA PHE A 310 -22.64 3.06 -13.96
C PHE A 310 -23.78 2.44 -14.78
N LEU A 311 -24.60 1.57 -14.16
CA LEU A 311 -25.71 0.90 -14.83
C LEU A 311 -26.70 1.89 -15.46
N SER A 312 -26.97 3.01 -14.78
CA SER A 312 -27.87 4.05 -15.30
C SER A 312 -27.35 4.75 -16.56
N GLN A 313 -26.03 4.80 -16.75
CA GLN A 313 -25.38 5.49 -17.86
C GLN A 313 -24.90 4.52 -18.96
N THR A 314 -25.01 3.21 -18.74
CA THR A 314 -24.63 2.18 -19.71
C THR A 314 -25.80 1.26 -20.07
N ALA A 315 -27.03 1.79 -20.07
CA ALA A 315 -28.26 1.01 -20.29
C ALA A 315 -28.29 0.30 -21.67
N ASP A 316 -27.66 0.90 -22.69
CA ASP A 316 -27.58 0.34 -24.04
C ASP A 316 -26.46 -0.71 -24.20
N VAL A 317 -25.66 -0.93 -23.15
CA VAL A 317 -24.56 -1.89 -23.17
C VAL A 317 -24.99 -3.19 -22.48
N THR A 318 -24.78 -4.32 -23.15
CA THR A 318 -25.17 -5.62 -22.59
C THR A 318 -24.28 -5.99 -21.40
N THR A 319 -24.87 -6.05 -20.21
CA THR A 319 -24.20 -6.57 -19.00
C THR A 319 -23.92 -8.07 -19.12
N VAL A 320 -22.80 -8.51 -18.58
CA VAL A 320 -22.45 -9.93 -18.37
C VAL A 320 -22.49 -10.20 -16.88
N ASN A 321 -23.09 -11.33 -16.48
CA ASN A 321 -23.04 -11.77 -15.08
C ASN A 321 -21.58 -11.85 -14.62
N GLY A 322 -21.30 -11.39 -13.40
CA GLY A 322 -19.95 -11.29 -12.84
C GLY A 322 -19.03 -12.44 -13.25
N THR A 323 -18.04 -12.11 -14.08
CA THR A 323 -17.10 -13.07 -14.67
C THR A 323 -15.79 -13.03 -13.88
N ARG A 324 -15.19 -14.19 -13.61
CA ARG A 324 -13.82 -14.30 -13.05
C ARG A 324 -13.62 -13.59 -11.69
N GLY A 325 -14.68 -13.51 -10.88
CA GLY A 325 -14.65 -12.88 -9.55
C GLY A 325 -14.88 -11.36 -9.55
N LEU A 326 -15.09 -10.76 -10.73
CA LEU A 326 -15.52 -9.37 -10.88
C LEU A 326 -17.05 -9.29 -10.87
N ASP A 327 -17.59 -8.13 -10.53
CA ASP A 327 -19.04 -7.94 -10.38
C ASP A 327 -19.66 -7.23 -11.60
N LEU A 328 -19.29 -5.98 -11.87
CA LEU A 328 -19.87 -5.21 -12.97
C LEU A 328 -19.07 -5.36 -14.28
N CYS A 329 -19.62 -6.10 -15.24
CA CYS A 329 -18.99 -6.42 -16.52
C CYS A 329 -19.93 -6.19 -17.70
N PHE A 330 -19.38 -5.83 -18.86
CA PHE A 330 -20.12 -5.59 -20.09
C PHE A 330 -19.50 -6.33 -21.28
N LYS A 331 -20.36 -6.74 -22.22
CA LYS A 331 -19.91 -7.22 -23.53
C LYS A 331 -19.39 -6.05 -24.35
N SER A 332 -18.20 -6.23 -24.89
CA SER A 332 -17.63 -5.33 -25.88
C SER A 332 -18.13 -5.78 -27.26
N THR A 333 -18.89 -4.93 -27.93
CA THR A 333 -19.32 -5.15 -29.31
C THR A 333 -18.20 -4.73 -30.25
N GLY A 334 -17.14 -5.54 -30.32
CA GLY A 334 -15.93 -5.23 -31.08
C GLY A 334 -16.17 -5.12 -32.60
N GLY A 335 -15.75 -3.99 -33.17
CA GLY A 335 -15.74 -3.75 -34.62
C GLY A 335 -15.15 -2.38 -34.96
N GLY A 336 -13.85 -2.17 -34.71
CA GLY A 336 -13.12 -0.97 -35.14
C GLY A 336 -12.93 0.10 -34.06
N GLY A 337 -11.95 -0.07 -33.18
CA GLY A 337 -11.35 1.01 -32.38
C GLY A 337 -12.19 1.66 -31.27
N GLY A 338 -13.51 1.48 -31.23
CA GLY A 338 -14.38 1.98 -30.17
C GLY A 338 -14.51 0.97 -29.04
N GLY A 339 -13.76 1.15 -27.95
CA GLY A 339 -14.01 0.45 -26.69
C GLY A 339 -15.40 0.79 -26.12
N ILE A 340 -15.83 0.09 -25.07
CA ILE A 340 -17.03 0.48 -24.31
C ILE A 340 -16.80 1.90 -23.78
N ALA A 341 -17.67 2.84 -24.16
CA ALA A 341 -17.67 4.18 -23.58
C ALA A 341 -18.06 4.05 -22.10
N VAL A 342 -17.10 4.28 -21.21
CA VAL A 342 -17.30 4.19 -19.76
C VAL A 342 -17.41 5.60 -19.16
N PRO A 343 -18.38 5.86 -18.26
CA PRO A 343 -18.52 7.15 -17.59
C PRO A 343 -17.26 7.55 -16.83
N SER A 344 -16.84 8.82 -16.90
CA SER A 344 -15.70 9.32 -16.11
C SER A 344 -15.86 9.02 -14.61
N LEU A 345 -14.75 8.89 -13.87
CA LEU A 345 -14.78 8.66 -12.43
C LEU A 345 -13.90 9.70 -11.74
N VAL A 346 -14.48 10.43 -10.78
CA VAL A 346 -13.76 11.41 -9.96
C VAL A 346 -13.98 11.08 -8.49
N LEU A 347 -12.88 10.96 -7.74
CA LEU A 347 -12.92 10.85 -6.27
C LEU A 347 -12.69 12.24 -5.68
N ARG A 348 -13.47 12.62 -4.68
CA ARG A 348 -13.32 13.90 -3.98
C ARG A 348 -12.86 13.64 -2.55
N PHE A 349 -11.79 14.33 -2.14
CA PHE A 349 -11.23 14.22 -0.81
C PHE A 349 -11.51 15.45 0.03
N ASP A 350 -11.23 15.37 1.32
CA ASP A 350 -11.29 16.52 2.21
C ASP A 350 -10.38 17.67 1.71
N GLY A 351 -10.79 18.91 2.00
CA GLY A 351 -10.18 20.09 1.40
C GLY A 351 -10.60 20.36 -0.06
N GLY A 352 -11.44 19.51 -0.65
CA GLY A 352 -12.00 19.72 -1.99
C GLY A 352 -11.11 19.22 -3.14
N ALA A 353 -10.07 18.44 -2.84
CA ALA A 353 -9.18 17.88 -3.85
C ALA A 353 -9.92 16.84 -4.72
N GLU A 354 -9.78 16.97 -6.03
CA GLU A 354 -10.44 16.11 -7.01
C GLU A 354 -9.44 15.20 -7.73
N TYR A 355 -9.63 13.89 -7.61
CA TYR A 355 -8.84 12.87 -8.27
C TYR A 355 -9.62 12.28 -9.43
N ALA A 356 -9.34 12.78 -10.64
CA ALA A 356 -9.86 12.21 -11.87
C ALA A 356 -9.14 10.89 -12.17
N VAL A 357 -9.83 9.76 -11.99
CA VAL A 357 -9.23 8.42 -12.06
C VAL A 357 -8.91 8.05 -13.50
N PRO A 358 -7.63 7.86 -13.89
CA PRO A 358 -7.29 7.60 -15.30
C PRO A 358 -7.70 6.21 -15.77
N THR A 359 -7.51 5.21 -14.91
CA THR A 359 -7.80 3.80 -15.22
C THR A 359 -8.56 3.14 -14.08
N TYR A 360 -9.76 2.65 -14.38
CA TYR A 360 -10.60 1.89 -13.42
C TYR A 360 -11.45 0.82 -14.11
N PHE A 361 -11.27 0.64 -15.43
CA PHE A 361 -12.01 -0.31 -16.25
C PHE A 361 -11.02 -1.08 -17.12
N ALA A 362 -11.18 -2.40 -17.25
CA ALA A 362 -10.23 -3.21 -18.01
C ALA A 362 -10.90 -4.35 -18.77
N GLY A 363 -10.31 -4.71 -19.92
CA GLY A 363 -10.67 -5.91 -20.67
C GLY A 363 -10.24 -7.17 -19.94
N VAL A 364 -11.18 -8.10 -19.73
CA VAL A 364 -10.98 -9.33 -18.96
C VAL A 364 -11.16 -10.59 -19.78
N GLU A 365 -11.74 -10.49 -20.97
CA GLU A 365 -11.81 -11.55 -21.96
C GLU A 365 -11.49 -11.03 -23.35
N THR A 366 -10.88 -11.88 -24.17
CA THR A 366 -10.54 -11.60 -25.56
C THR A 366 -11.00 -12.74 -26.45
N ASP A 367 -11.31 -12.44 -27.71
CA ASP A 367 -11.51 -13.45 -28.74
C ASP A 367 -10.18 -14.04 -29.22
N SER A 368 -10.24 -14.98 -30.17
CA SER A 368 -9.07 -15.61 -30.77
C SER A 368 -8.19 -14.66 -31.59
N GLN A 369 -8.69 -13.46 -31.93
CA GLN A 369 -7.98 -12.41 -32.65
C GLN A 369 -7.35 -11.39 -31.69
N GLY A 370 -7.54 -11.56 -30.38
CA GLY A 370 -7.02 -10.67 -29.34
C GLY A 370 -7.91 -9.43 -29.06
N SER A 371 -9.09 -9.35 -29.68
CA SER A 371 -10.02 -8.24 -29.42
C SER A 371 -10.72 -8.44 -28.08
N VAL A 372 -10.80 -7.40 -27.26
CA VAL A 372 -11.53 -7.45 -25.98
C VAL A 372 -13.02 -7.71 -26.24
N THR A 373 -13.54 -8.79 -25.65
CA THR A 373 -14.95 -9.22 -25.76
C THR A 373 -15.74 -8.94 -24.49
N VAL A 374 -15.07 -8.88 -23.32
CA VAL A 374 -15.66 -8.50 -22.04
C VAL A 374 -14.73 -7.55 -21.32
N ALA A 375 -15.28 -6.46 -20.81
CA ALA A 375 -14.57 -5.53 -19.95
C ALA A 375 -15.37 -5.29 -18.65
N CYS A 376 -14.66 -5.06 -17.55
CA CYS A 376 -15.26 -4.96 -16.23
C CYS A 376 -14.72 -3.76 -15.44
N LEU A 377 -15.50 -3.35 -14.46
CA LEU A 377 -15.11 -2.38 -13.45
C LEU A 377 -14.07 -3.02 -12.53
N MET A 378 -12.92 -2.35 -12.35
CA MET A 378 -11.82 -2.79 -11.47
C MET A 378 -12.06 -2.33 -10.03
N MET A 379 -13.31 -2.47 -9.57
CA MET A 379 -13.78 -2.08 -8.25
C MET A 379 -14.71 -3.15 -7.72
N LEU A 380 -14.61 -3.44 -6.42
CA LEU A 380 -15.44 -4.43 -5.73
C LEU A 380 -15.90 -3.90 -4.37
N PRO A 381 -16.96 -4.47 -3.77
CA PRO A 381 -17.29 -4.16 -2.39
C PRO A 381 -16.24 -4.77 -1.45
N ALA A 382 -15.81 -3.99 -0.47
CA ALA A 382 -15.01 -4.48 0.64
C ALA A 382 -15.78 -5.56 1.42
N LYS A 383 -15.05 -6.56 1.93
CA LYS A 383 -15.58 -7.71 2.67
C LYS A 383 -15.16 -7.63 4.13
N GLY A 384 -15.97 -8.19 5.03
CA GLY A 384 -15.72 -8.21 6.47
C GLY A 384 -16.77 -7.43 7.25
N ASP A 385 -16.76 -7.60 8.58
CA ASP A 385 -17.74 -6.99 9.49
C ASP A 385 -17.46 -5.50 9.79
N GLN A 386 -16.26 -5.04 9.44
CA GLN A 386 -15.78 -3.66 9.65
C GLN A 386 -15.06 -3.14 8.39
N PRO A 387 -15.76 -3.06 7.24
CA PRO A 387 -15.10 -2.86 5.96
C PRO A 387 -14.42 -1.50 5.88
N MET A 388 -13.13 -1.50 5.57
CA MET A 388 -12.40 -0.30 5.16
C MET A 388 -12.36 -0.19 3.64
N SER A 389 -12.29 1.04 3.13
CA SER A 389 -12.12 1.29 1.70
C SER A 389 -10.64 1.38 1.34
N VAL A 390 -10.29 0.89 0.16
CA VAL A 390 -8.92 0.81 -0.35
C VAL A 390 -8.91 1.26 -1.80
N ILE A 391 -8.16 2.32 -2.11
CA ILE A 391 -7.86 2.73 -3.48
C ILE A 391 -6.65 1.94 -3.95
N GLY A 392 -6.90 0.95 -4.81
CA GLY A 392 -5.88 0.02 -5.31
C GLY A 392 -5.03 0.61 -6.43
N ASN A 393 -3.93 -0.08 -6.75
CA ASN A 393 -2.90 0.41 -7.64
C ASN A 393 -3.34 0.58 -9.11
N VAL A 394 -4.45 -0.05 -9.54
CA VAL A 394 -5.03 0.20 -10.87
C VAL A 394 -5.50 1.65 -11.01
N MET A 395 -6.14 2.21 -9.98
CA MET A 395 -6.58 3.61 -9.97
C MET A 395 -5.44 4.60 -9.77
N GLN A 396 -4.26 4.11 -9.36
CA GLN A 396 -3.05 4.89 -9.14
C GLN A 396 -2.17 5.01 -10.39
N MET A 397 -2.49 4.28 -11.47
CA MET A 397 -1.69 4.34 -12.70
C MET A 397 -1.82 5.69 -13.39
N ASP A 398 -0.72 6.14 -13.98
CA ASP A 398 -0.55 7.44 -14.67
C ASP A 398 -0.84 8.66 -13.79
N MET A 399 -0.70 8.46 -12.48
CA MET A 399 -0.77 9.51 -11.46
C MET A 399 0.56 9.52 -10.71
N HIS A 400 1.16 10.71 -10.57
CA HIS A 400 2.28 10.92 -9.66
C HIS A 400 1.69 11.18 -8.28
N LEU A 401 1.96 10.28 -7.33
CA LEU A 401 1.44 10.31 -5.97
C LEU A 401 2.57 10.65 -5.01
N LEU A 402 2.34 11.60 -4.09
CA LEU A 402 3.28 12.03 -3.07
C LEU A 402 2.69 11.81 -1.68
N TYR A 403 3.43 11.06 -0.88
CA TYR A 403 3.22 10.84 0.54
C TYR A 403 4.20 11.74 1.29
N ASP A 404 3.72 12.89 1.76
CA ASP A 404 4.47 13.81 2.60
C ASP A 404 4.08 13.56 4.06
N LEU A 405 4.70 12.56 4.68
CA LEU A 405 4.35 12.13 6.05
C LEU A 405 4.80 13.16 7.08
N ASP A 406 5.93 13.82 6.85
CA ASP A 406 6.42 14.92 7.68
C ASP A 406 5.45 16.12 7.65
N GLY A 407 4.88 16.40 6.47
CA GLY A 407 3.86 17.45 6.28
C GLY A 407 2.43 17.03 6.61
N GLY A 408 2.17 15.73 6.75
CA GLY A 408 0.82 15.19 6.94
C GLY A 408 -0.11 15.32 5.72
N ILE A 409 0.45 15.37 4.50
CA ILE A 409 -0.29 15.65 3.26
C ILE A 409 -0.10 14.53 2.23
N PHE A 410 -1.20 14.11 1.61
CA PHE A 410 -1.21 13.32 0.39
C PHE A 410 -1.44 14.25 -0.81
N SER A 411 -0.55 14.24 -1.79
CA SER A 411 -0.69 15.05 -3.01
C SER A 411 -0.63 14.19 -4.26
N PHE A 412 -1.31 14.63 -5.31
CA PHE A 412 -1.38 13.87 -6.56
C PHE A 412 -1.60 14.78 -7.77
N ALA A 413 -1.10 14.33 -8.92
CA ALA A 413 -1.34 14.94 -10.22
C ALA A 413 -1.25 13.89 -11.34
N PRO A 414 -2.00 14.04 -12.44
CA PRO A 414 -1.77 13.24 -13.65
C PRO A 414 -0.35 13.43 -14.17
N ALA A 415 0.30 12.35 -14.58
CA ALA A 415 1.67 12.42 -15.05
C ALA A 415 1.97 11.37 -16.13
N ASP A 416 2.87 11.73 -17.06
CA ASP A 416 3.55 10.75 -17.90
C ASP A 416 4.65 10.09 -17.07
N CYS A 417 4.34 8.94 -16.47
CA CYS A 417 5.25 8.23 -15.56
C CYS A 417 6.57 7.78 -16.22
N ALA A 418 6.72 7.87 -17.54
CA ALA A 418 8.00 7.63 -18.21
C ALA A 418 8.94 8.84 -18.16
N LYS A 419 8.43 10.03 -17.78
CA LYS A 419 9.18 11.30 -17.71
C LYS A 419 9.45 11.78 -16.29
N VAL A 420 8.86 11.12 -15.29
CA VAL A 420 9.17 11.30 -13.85
C VAL A 420 10.49 10.59 -13.53
#